data_AF-A0A0J9XS77-F1
#
_entry.id   AF-A0A0J9XS77-F1
#
_cell.length_a   1.000
_cell.length_b   1.000
_cell.length_c   1.000
_cell.angle_alpha   90.00
_cell.angle_beta   90.00
_cell.angle_gamma   90.00
#
_symmetry.space_group_name_H-M   'P 1'
#
loop_
_entity.id
_entity.type
_entity.pdbx_description
1 polymer ?
#
loop_
_entity_poly.entity_id
_entity_poly.type
_entity_poly.pdbx_seq_one_letter_code
_entity_poly.pdbx_strand_id
1 'polypeptide(L)' 'LKILRIIYLILFMVPLLILGMFGNLNLVYATWKFKELRNRNSILLAIIAFLDFVIFFSREFIF' A
#
# COMPACT_ATOMS: atom_id res chain seq x y z
N LEU A 1 9.14 -26.53 11.50
CA LEU A 1 9.38 -25.52 10.43
C LEU A 1 8.12 -25.05 9.70
N LYS A 2 7.28 -25.94 9.14
CA LYS A 2 6.05 -25.55 8.40
C LYS A 2 5.09 -24.64 9.19
N ILE A 3 4.81 -24.99 10.44
CA ILE A 3 3.93 -24.20 11.34
C ILE A 3 4.52 -22.84 11.69
N LEU A 4 5.81 -22.77 12.00
CA LEU A 4 6.50 -21.51 12.28
C LEU A 4 6.44 -20.55 11.07
N ARG A 5 6.58 -21.10 9.86
CA ARG A 5 6.46 -20.32 8.61
C ARG A 5 5.04 -19.77 8.41
N ILE A 6 4.02 -20.56 8.72
CA ILE A 6 2.61 -20.14 8.64
C ILE A 6 2.35 -19.01 9.64
N ILE A 7 2.83 -19.15 10.88
CA ILE A 7 2.70 -18.12 11.91
C ILE A 7 3.40 -16.82 11.47
N TYR A 8 4.60 -16.90 10.90
CA TYR A 8 5.31 -15.73 10.39
C TYR A 8 4.55 -15.01 9.26
N LEU A 9 4.00 -15.76 8.30
CA LEU A 9 3.19 -15.20 7.22
C LEU A 9 1.96 -14.47 7.78
N ILE A 10 1.23 -15.09 8.69
CA ILE A 10 0.01 -14.49 9.25
C ILE A 10 0.34 -13.27 10.12
N LEU A 11 1.38 -13.36 10.95
CA LEU A 11 1.70 -12.31 11.92
C LEU A 11 2.38 -11.09 11.29
N PHE A 12 3.18 -11.29 10.24
CA PHE A 12 3.94 -10.20 9.62
C PHE A 12 3.43 -9.81 8.24
N MET A 13 3.23 -10.77 7.34
CA MET A 13 2.86 -10.43 5.96
C MET A 13 1.45 -9.86 5.89
N VAL A 14 0.46 -10.44 6.59
CA VAL A 14 -0.93 -9.95 6.54
C VAL A 14 -1.06 -8.51 7.08
N PRO A 15 -0.48 -8.15 8.24
CA PRO A 15 -0.52 -6.76 8.72
C PRO A 15 0.26 -5.79 7.84
N LEU A 16 1.41 -6.22 7.29
CA LEU A 16 2.16 -5.43 6.32
C LEU A 16 1.32 -5.14 5.07
N LEU A 17 0.57 -6.15 4.60
CA LEU A 17 -0.37 -6.03 3.49
C LEU A 17 -1.44 -4.95 3.78
N ILE A 18 -2.12 -5.07 4.92
CA ILE A 18 -3.19 -4.14 5.31
C ILE A 18 -2.66 -2.72 5.50
N LEU A 19 -1.52 -2.57 6.18
CA LEU A 19 -0.88 -1.26 6.40
C LEU A 19 -0.40 -0.64 5.08
N GLY A 20 0.14 -1.44 4.16
CA GLY A 20 0.56 -0.97 2.83
C GLY A 20 -0.61 -0.42 2.03
N MET A 21 -1.71 -1.19 1.92
CA MET A 21 -2.92 -0.73 1.22
C MET A 21 -3.50 0.53 1.85
N PHE A 22 -3.66 0.55 3.17
CA PHE A 22 -4.25 1.68 3.89
C PHE A 22 -3.37 2.93 3.78
N GLY A 23 -2.05 2.78 3.93
CA GLY A 23 -1.08 3.87 3.83
C GLY A 23 -1.04 4.49 2.43
N ASN A 24 -1.01 3.66 1.38
CA ASN A 24 -0.98 4.11 -0.01
C ASN A 24 -2.28 4.85 -0.39
N LEU A 25 -3.44 4.32 -0.01
CA LEU A 25 -4.73 5.00 -0.23
C LEU A 25 -4.82 6.32 0.53
N ASN A 26 -4.32 6.37 1.77
CA ASN A 26 -4.32 7.60 2.56
C ASN A 26 -3.41 8.68 1.96
N LEU A 27 -2.26 8.30 1.38
CA LEU A 27 -1.37 9.21 0.65
C LEU A 27 -2.03 9.82 -0.58
N VAL A 28 -2.74 9.00 -1.38
CA VAL A 28 -3.51 9.47 -2.53
C VAL A 28 -4.63 10.41 -2.08
N TYR A 29 -5.38 10.02 -1.06
CA TYR A 29 -6.48 10.82 -0.51
C TYR A 29 -5.99 12.16 0.07
N ALA A 30 -4.89 12.15 0.84
CA ALA A 30 -4.31 13.36 1.42
C ALA A 30 -3.84 14.33 0.33
N THR A 31 -3.17 13.81 -0.71
CA THR A 31 -2.72 14.62 -1.85
C THR A 31 -3.90 15.20 -2.64
N TRP A 32 -5.03 14.47 -2.71
CA TRP A 32 -6.26 14.95 -3.35
C TRP A 32 -6.99 16.01 -2.52
N LYS A 33 -7.14 15.78 -1.21
CA LYS A 33 -7.92 16.63 -0.29
C LYS A 33 -7.21 17.94 0.04
N PHE A 34 -5.92 17.88 0.36
CA PHE A 34 -5.17 19.03 0.82
C PHE A 34 -4.42 19.68 -0.34
N LYS A 35 -4.96 20.79 -0.87
CA LYS A 35 -4.35 21.54 -1.99
C LYS A 35 -2.93 22.04 -1.68
N GLU A 36 -2.61 22.28 -0.41
CA GLU A 36 -1.27 22.66 0.07
C GLU A 36 -0.24 21.55 -0.12
N LEU A 37 -0.68 20.30 0.00
CA LEU A 37 0.13 19.11 -0.26
C LEU A 37 0.19 18.78 -1.75
N ARG A 38 -0.32 19.60 -2.67
CA ARG A 38 -0.32 19.33 -4.11
C ARG A 38 0.86 20.00 -4.83
N ASN A 39 2.06 19.71 -4.35
CA ASN A 39 3.32 20.08 -4.99
C ASN A 39 3.74 19.01 -6.02
N ARG A 40 4.72 19.29 -6.89
CA ARG A 40 5.18 18.33 -7.91
C ARG A 40 5.66 17.01 -7.30
N ASN A 41 6.37 17.08 -6.18
CA ASN A 41 6.93 15.91 -5.50
C ASN A 41 5.84 15.02 -4.87
N SER A 42 4.81 15.64 -4.30
CA SER A 42 3.71 14.90 -3.67
C SER A 42 2.74 14.32 -4.69
N ILE A 43 2.56 14.97 -5.84
CA ILE A 43 1.88 14.35 -6.99
C ILE A 43 2.66 13.10 -7.45
N LEU A 44 4.00 13.18 -7.52
CA LEU A 44 4.83 12.03 -7.86
C LEU A 44 4.64 10.89 -6.84
N LEU A 45 4.64 11.23 -5.54
CA LEU A 45 4.38 10.26 -4.47
C LEU A 45 2.97 9.65 -4.56
N ALA A 46 1.95 10.44 -4.89
CA ALA A 46 0.59 9.92 -5.09
C ALA A 46 0.50 8.98 -6.30
N ILE A 47 1.22 9.25 -7.39
CA ILE A 47 1.31 8.35 -8.54
C ILE A 47 2.02 7.05 -8.15
N ILE A 48 3.12 7.13 -7.40
CA ILE A 48 3.84 5.94 -6.91
C ILE A 48 2.93 5.12 -5.99
N ALA A 49 2.26 5.75 -5.02
CA ALA A 49 1.34 5.09 -4.11
C ALA A 49 0.14 4.45 -4.85
N PHE A 50 -0.36 5.10 -5.89
CA PHE A 50 -1.41 4.53 -6.75
C PHE A 50 -0.90 3.31 -7.52
N LEU A 51 0.30 3.37 -8.09
CA LEU A 51 0.91 2.26 -8.81
C LEU A 51 1.19 1.07 -7.88
N ASP A 52 1.68 1.35 -6.67
CA ASP A 52 1.93 0.36 -5.62
C ASP A 52 0.62 -0.35 -5.23
N PHE A 53 -0.48 0.40 -5.06
CA PHE A 53 -1.81 -0.15 -4.82
C PHE A 53 -2.30 -1.05 -5.97
N VAL A 54 -2.12 -0.65 -7.24
CA VAL A 54 -2.51 -1.46 -8.41
C VAL A 54 -1.69 -2.75 -8.51
N ILE A 55 -0.37 -2.68 -8.31
CA ILE A 55 0.52 -3.85 -8.32
C ILE A 55 0.13 -4.81 -7.20
N PHE A 56 -0.16 -4.27 -6.02
CA PHE A 56 -0.58 -5.04 -4.88
C PHE A 56 -1.91 -5.75 -5.12
N PHE A 57 -2.92 -5.04 -5.61
CA PHE A 57 -4.20 -5.61 -5.99
C PHE A 57 -4.06 -6.68 -7.08
N SER A 58 -3.19 -6.44 -8.06
CA SER A 58 -2.92 -7.40 -9.14
C SER A 58 -2.21 -8.67 -8.64
N ARG A 59 -1.34 -8.58 -7.63
CA ARG A 59 -0.70 -9.76 -7.02
C ARG A 59 -1.69 -10.65 -6.27
N GLU A 60 -2.67 -10.05 -5.59
CA GLU A 60 -3.70 -10.81 -4.86
C GLU A 60 -4.71 -11.48 -5.81
N PHE A 61 -4.88 -10.99 -7.05
CA PHE A 61 -5.79 -11.59 -8.05
C PHE A 61 -5.18 -12.74 -8.88
N ILE A 62 -3.88 -13.00 -8.76
CA ILE A 62 -3.16 -14.05 -9.52
C ILE A 62 -2.95 -15.33 -8.68
N PHE A 63 -3.52 -15.41 -7.47
CA PHE A 63 -3.52 -16.60 -6.64
C PHE A 63 -4.90 -17.24 -6.51
#